data_AF-A0A1H3K809-F1
#
_entry.id   AF-A0A1H3K809-F1
#
_cell.length_a   1.000
_cell.length_b   1.000
_cell.length_c   1.000
_cell.angle_alpha   90.00
_cell.angle_beta   90.00
_cell.angle_gamma   90.00
#
_symmetry.space_group_name_H-M   'P 1'
#
loop_
_entity.id
_entity.type
_entity.pdbx_description
1 polymer ?
#
loop_
_entity_poly.entity_id
_entity_poly.type
_entity_poly.pdbx_seq_one_letter_code
_entity_poly.pdbx_strand_id
1 'polypeptide(L)'
;MLNKLKTNNGLTLIELLFTLAMFGVIVIWVTGLLINTAVINRKSEQQYKATLIAQSYMENIKASDSINIGETVETIDSFKVIVSISKVSRYRESIYKINIEVLAEDSILERLEGYKIITQ
;
A
#
# COMPACT_ATOMS: atom_id res chain seq x y z
N MET A 1 -61.64 -4.38 46.24
CA MET A 1 -60.43 -5.08 45.76
C MET A 1 -59.65 -4.12 44.87
N LEU A 2 -58.63 -3.45 45.41
CA LEU A 2 -57.77 -2.55 44.62
C LEU A 2 -56.60 -3.36 44.09
N ASN A 3 -56.69 -3.77 42.82
CA ASN A 3 -55.59 -4.43 42.12
C ASN A 3 -54.42 -3.44 41.99
N LYS A 4 -53.34 -3.70 42.74
CA LYS A 4 -52.03 -3.10 42.51
C LYS A 4 -51.52 -3.57 41.15
N LEU A 5 -51.67 -2.75 40.13
CA LEU A 5 -50.92 -2.89 38.88
C LEU A 5 -49.46 -2.50 39.18
N LYS A 6 -48.63 -3.48 39.52
CA LYS A 6 -47.18 -3.31 39.65
C LYS A 6 -46.60 -3.22 38.23
N THR A 7 -46.55 -2.02 37.66
CA THR A 7 -45.97 -1.77 36.34
C THR A 7 -44.45 -1.75 36.44
N ASN A 8 -43.77 -2.71 35.80
CA ASN A 8 -42.30 -2.85 35.77
C ASN A 8 -41.60 -1.85 34.81
N ASN A 9 -42.30 -0.81 34.35
CA ASN A 9 -41.85 0.09 33.28
C ASN A 9 -40.56 0.88 33.62
N GLY A 10 -40.25 1.06 34.91
CA GLY A 10 -39.00 1.70 35.35
C GLY A 10 -37.75 0.82 35.13
N LEU A 11 -37.90 -0.51 35.14
CA LEU A 11 -36.80 -1.44 34.87
C LEU A 11 -36.40 -1.40 33.39
N THR A 12 -37.38 -1.26 32.49
CA THR A 12 -37.21 -1.26 31.04
C THR A 12 -36.49 -0.01 30.52
N LEU A 13 -36.70 1.15 31.14
CA LEU A 13 -36.00 2.38 30.75
C LEU A 13 -34.51 2.34 31.10
N ILE A 14 -34.17 1.78 32.29
CA ILE A 14 -32.79 1.60 32.73
C ILE A 14 -32.05 0.57 31.87
N GLU A 15 -32.72 -0.50 31.47
CA GLU A 15 -32.18 -1.50 30.55
C GLU A 15 -31.90 -0.91 29.17
N LEU A 16 -32.79 -0.05 28.66
CA LEU A 16 -32.58 0.69 27.42
C LEU A 16 -31.35 1.63 27.52
N LEU A 17 -31.20 2.36 28.62
CA LEU A 17 -30.05 3.23 28.84
C LEU A 17 -28.74 2.43 28.92
N PHE A 18 -28.78 1.28 29.59
CA PHE A 18 -27.61 0.42 29.72
C PHE A 18 -27.20 -0.21 28.39
N THR A 19 -28.17 -0.69 27.59
CA THR A 19 -27.90 -1.24 26.25
C THR A 19 -27.36 -0.18 25.29
N LEU A 20 -27.91 1.04 25.32
CA LEU A 20 -27.37 2.17 24.55
C LEU A 20 -25.96 2.56 24.99
N ALA A 21 -25.67 2.55 26.29
CA ALA A 21 -24.34 2.85 26.81
C ALA A 21 -23.32 1.80 26.32
N MET A 22 -23.65 0.51 26.42
CA MET A 22 -22.80 -0.58 25.94
C MET A 22 -22.62 -0.52 24.41
N PHE A 23 -23.68 -0.21 23.68
CA PHE A 23 -23.62 -0.02 22.23
C PHE A 23 -22.71 1.14 21.84
N GLY A 24 -22.79 2.28 22.56
CA GLY A 24 -21.93 3.43 22.34
C GLY A 24 -20.44 3.10 22.47
N VAL A 25 -20.07 2.31 23.49
CA VAL A 25 -18.69 1.83 23.65
C VAL A 25 -18.26 1.01 22.44
N ILE A 26 -19.08 0.06 22.00
CA ILE A 26 -18.77 -0.79 20.83
C ILE A 26 -18.61 0.05 19.55
N VAL A 27 -19.49 1.02 19.32
CA VAL A 27 -19.43 1.89 18.13
C VAL A 27 -18.12 2.69 18.09
N ILE A 28 -17.67 3.21 19.23
CA ILE A 28 -16.39 3.93 19.30
C ILE A 28 -15.22 3.01 18.90
N TRP A 29 -15.21 1.77 19.39
CA TRP A 29 -14.18 0.80 18.99
C TRP A 29 -14.23 0.47 17.50
N VAL A 30 -15.42 0.20 16.95
CA VAL A 30 -15.57 -0.18 15.53
C VAL A 30 -15.19 0.96 14.60
N THR A 31 -15.60 2.20 14.91
CA THR A 31 -15.27 3.36 14.08
C THR A 31 -13.77 3.60 13.98
N GLY A 32 -13.01 3.42 15.07
CA GLY A 32 -11.55 3.50 15.04
C GLY A 32 -10.91 2.47 14.10
N LEU A 33 -11.43 1.24 14.09
CA LEU A 33 -10.96 0.21 13.15
C LEU A 33 -11.26 0.58 11.71
N LEU A 34 -12.48 1.05 11.41
CA LEU A 34 -12.89 1.42 10.05
C LEU A 34 -12.02 2.55 9.47
N ILE A 35 -11.72 3.58 10.25
CA ILE A 35 -10.86 4.69 9.83
C ILE A 35 -9.46 4.18 9.51
N ASN A 36 -8.87 3.37 10.41
CA ASN A 36 -7.54 2.81 10.21
C ASN A 36 -7.49 1.90 8.97
N THR A 37 -8.49 1.07 8.76
CA THR A 37 -8.60 0.23 7.57
C THR A 37 -8.65 1.07 6.29
N ALA A 38 -9.41 2.17 6.28
CA ALA A 38 -9.47 3.06 5.12
C ALA A 38 -8.10 3.68 4.79
N VAL A 39 -7.36 4.12 5.81
CA VAL A 39 -6.01 4.68 5.66
C VAL A 39 -5.03 3.61 5.16
N ILE A 40 -5.05 2.41 5.75
CA ILE A 40 -4.19 1.29 5.35
C ILE A 40 -4.48 0.90 3.90
N ASN A 41 -5.76 0.75 3.52
CA ASN A 41 -6.13 0.36 2.16
C ASN A 41 -5.63 1.36 1.13
N ARG A 42 -5.76 2.67 1.39
CA ARG A 42 -5.24 3.70 0.47
C ARG A 42 -3.72 3.62 0.32
N LYS A 43 -2.99 3.44 1.42
CA LYS A 43 -1.53 3.27 1.39
C LYS A 43 -1.13 1.99 0.65
N SER A 44 -1.81 0.88 0.93
CA SER A 44 -1.59 -0.41 0.25
C SER A 44 -1.88 -0.33 -1.23
N GLU A 45 -2.92 0.39 -1.65
CA GLU A 45 -3.23 0.61 -3.06
C GLU A 45 -2.11 1.39 -3.77
N GLN A 46 -1.60 2.46 -3.15
CA GLN A 46 -0.47 3.23 -3.69
C GLN A 46 0.80 2.38 -3.80
N GLN A 47 1.13 1.64 -2.74
CA GLN A 47 2.27 0.72 -2.74
C GLN A 47 2.15 -0.32 -3.86
N TYR A 48 0.98 -0.96 -3.97
CA TYR A 48 0.73 -1.98 -4.97
C TYR A 48 0.89 -1.46 -6.41
N LYS A 49 0.37 -0.26 -6.70
CA LYS A 49 0.56 0.39 -8.00
C LYS A 49 2.04 0.68 -8.26
N ALA A 50 2.77 1.19 -7.28
CA ALA A 50 4.22 1.41 -7.39
C ALA A 50 4.98 0.10 -7.69
N THR A 51 4.62 -1.00 -7.01
CA THR A 51 5.18 -2.33 -7.28
C THR A 51 4.91 -2.80 -8.71
N LEU A 52 3.67 -2.66 -9.20
CA LEU A 52 3.32 -3.05 -10.57
C LEU A 52 4.11 -2.25 -11.61
N ILE A 53 4.26 -0.93 -11.40
CA ILE A 53 5.05 -0.07 -12.27
C ILE A 53 6.50 -0.56 -12.27
N ALA A 54 7.12 -0.72 -11.09
CA ALA A 54 8.51 -1.15 -10.98
C ALA A 54 8.75 -2.51 -11.66
N GLN A 55 7.84 -3.47 -11.47
CA GLN A 55 7.90 -4.79 -12.10
C GLN A 55 7.79 -4.71 -13.61
N SER A 56 6.84 -3.92 -14.14
CA SER A 56 6.67 -3.71 -15.57
C SER A 56 7.95 -3.16 -16.22
N TYR A 57 8.57 -2.14 -15.64
CA TYR A 57 9.86 -1.64 -16.13
C TYR A 57 10.95 -2.70 -16.06
N MET A 58 11.05 -3.44 -14.95
CA MET A 58 12.05 -4.51 -14.81
C MET A 58 11.89 -5.58 -15.89
N GLU A 59 10.67 -6.01 -16.14
CA GLU A 59 10.35 -7.01 -17.17
C GLU A 59 10.67 -6.49 -18.57
N ASN A 60 10.28 -5.26 -18.89
CA ASN A 60 10.58 -4.64 -20.18
C ASN A 60 12.10 -4.51 -20.43
N ILE A 61 12.86 -4.07 -19.43
CA ILE A 61 14.32 -3.98 -19.53
C ILE A 61 14.94 -5.37 -19.67
N LYS A 62 14.40 -6.37 -18.95
CA LYS A 62 14.88 -7.75 -19.06
C LYS A 62 14.57 -8.38 -20.41
N ALA A 63 13.40 -8.11 -20.98
CA ALA A 63 12.96 -8.63 -22.28
C ALA A 63 13.64 -7.97 -23.49
N SER A 64 14.13 -6.73 -23.37
CA SER A 64 14.84 -6.03 -24.46
C SER A 64 16.10 -6.78 -24.92
N ASP A 65 16.47 -6.77 -26.19
CA ASP A 65 17.76 -7.38 -26.61
C ASP A 65 18.97 -6.47 -26.32
N SER A 66 18.73 -5.18 -26.09
CA SER A 66 19.74 -4.17 -25.83
C SER A 66 19.57 -3.52 -24.45
N ILE A 67 20.66 -3.00 -23.89
CA ILE A 67 20.66 -2.26 -22.63
C ILE A 67 21.25 -0.87 -22.87
N ASN A 68 20.46 0.14 -22.51
CA ASN A 68 20.91 1.52 -22.45
C ASN A 68 21.42 1.82 -21.03
N ILE A 69 22.72 2.10 -20.92
CA ILE A 69 23.34 2.49 -19.64
C ILE A 69 22.99 3.94 -19.36
N GLY A 70 22.67 4.26 -18.12
CA GLY A 70 22.37 5.61 -17.68
C GLY A 70 21.23 5.65 -16.68
N GLU A 71 20.80 6.87 -16.37
CA GLU A 71 19.63 7.12 -15.56
C GLU A 71 18.53 7.71 -16.42
N THR A 72 17.33 7.18 -16.29
CA THR A 72 16.12 7.68 -16.94
C THR A 72 15.10 8.01 -15.88
N VAL A 73 14.47 9.18 -15.99
CA VAL A 73 13.43 9.63 -15.07
C VAL A 73 12.16 9.87 -15.87
N GLU A 74 11.10 9.15 -15.51
CA GLU A 74 9.79 9.27 -16.15
C GLU A 74 8.73 9.57 -15.08
N THR A 75 7.69 10.30 -15.46
CA THR A 75 6.55 10.58 -14.59
C THR A 75 5.33 9.90 -15.18
N ILE A 76 4.73 8.98 -14.43
CA ILE A 76 3.50 8.28 -14.79
C ILE A 76 2.47 8.61 -13.72
N ASP A 77 1.38 9.27 -14.15
CA ASP A 77 0.35 9.79 -13.26
C ASP A 77 0.94 10.68 -12.15
N SER A 78 0.88 10.24 -10.90
CA SER A 78 1.45 10.90 -9.71
C SER A 78 2.76 10.27 -9.23
N PHE A 79 3.30 9.30 -9.98
CA PHE A 79 4.51 8.57 -9.63
C PHE A 79 5.70 9.05 -10.46
N LYS A 80 6.83 9.22 -9.80
CA LYS A 80 8.13 9.45 -10.44
C LYS A 80 8.89 8.14 -10.46
N VAL A 81 9.27 7.66 -11.63
CA VAL A 81 10.03 6.43 -11.84
C VAL A 81 11.45 6.80 -12.20
N ILE A 82 12.42 6.28 -11.45
CA ILE A 82 13.84 6.45 -11.69
C ILE A 82 14.42 5.08 -12.04
N VAL A 83 14.97 4.96 -13.25
CA VAL A 83 15.61 3.74 -13.72
C VAL A 83 17.10 4.02 -13.89
N SER A 84 17.94 3.36 -13.10
CA SER A 84 19.39 3.51 -13.15
C SER A 84 20.03 2.19 -13.57
N ILE A 85 20.73 2.20 -14.71
CA ILE A 85 21.41 1.03 -15.26
C ILE A 85 22.92 1.28 -15.30
N SER A 86 23.70 0.36 -14.74
CA SER A 86 25.16 0.46 -14.68
C SER A 86 25.84 -0.87 -15.03
N LYS A 87 27.00 -0.79 -15.71
CA LYS A 87 27.80 -1.99 -16.04
C LYS A 87 28.60 -2.43 -14.81
N VAL A 88 28.57 -3.72 -14.49
CA VAL A 88 29.37 -4.29 -13.39
C VAL A 88 30.75 -4.66 -13.92
N SER A 89 31.75 -3.81 -13.67
CA SER A 89 33.11 -3.94 -14.20
C SER A 89 33.93 -5.12 -13.66
N ARG A 90 33.44 -5.84 -12.65
CA ARG A 90 34.16 -6.94 -11.98
C ARG A 90 34.12 -8.26 -12.76
N TYR A 91 33.26 -8.40 -13.76
CA TYR A 91 33.06 -9.65 -14.50
C TYR A 91 33.52 -9.52 -15.95
N ARG A 92 33.99 -10.64 -16.53
CA ARG A 92 34.37 -10.71 -17.96
C ARG A 92 33.16 -10.58 -18.88
N GLU A 93 32.00 -11.02 -18.40
CA GLU A 93 30.72 -10.91 -19.10
C GLU A 93 30.14 -9.50 -19.00
N SER A 94 29.34 -9.11 -19.98
CA SER A 94 28.60 -7.83 -19.95
C SER A 94 27.39 -7.96 -19.01
N ILE A 95 27.67 -7.91 -17.71
CA ILE A 95 26.67 -7.89 -16.65
C ILE A 95 26.27 -6.43 -16.35
N TYR A 96 24.98 -6.19 -16.29
CA TYR A 96 24.38 -4.90 -16.00
C TYR A 96 23.51 -4.99 -14.76
N LYS A 97 23.69 -4.05 -13.85
CA LYS A 97 22.84 -3.84 -12.68
C LYS A 97 21.76 -2.83 -13.03
N ILE A 98 20.51 -3.19 -12.74
CA ILE A 98 19.31 -2.39 -12.98
C ILE A 98 18.73 -2.05 -11.61
N ASN A 99 18.53 -0.77 -11.34
CA ASN A 99 17.83 -0.28 -10.16
C ASN A 99 16.61 0.53 -10.62
N ILE A 100 15.45 0.23 -10.04
CA ILE A 100 14.20 0.92 -10.36
C ILE A 100 13.62 1.43 -9.05
N GLU A 101 13.41 2.73 -8.97
CA GLU A 101 12.79 3.39 -7.83
C GLU A 101 11.50 4.05 -8.28
N VAL A 102 10.42 3.81 -7.54
CA VAL A 102 9.13 4.46 -7.77
C VAL A 102 8.80 5.32 -6.57
N LEU A 103 8.64 6.61 -6.81
CA LEU A 103 8.40 7.63 -5.80
C LEU A 103 7.00 8.21 -5.95
N ALA A 104 6.38 8.54 -4.83
CA ALA A 104 5.20 9.40 -4.76
C ALA A 104 5.48 10.51 -3.73
N GLU A 105 5.17 11.76 -4.09
CA GLU A 105 5.41 12.93 -3.21
C GLU A 105 6.85 12.96 -2.66
N ASP A 106 7.83 12.67 -3.52
CA ASP A 106 9.27 12.56 -3.21
C ASP A 106 9.66 11.49 -2.17
N SER A 107 8.72 10.64 -1.75
CA SER A 107 8.98 9.46 -0.92
C SER A 107 9.11 8.21 -1.80
N ILE A 108 10.16 7.42 -1.59
CA ILE A 108 10.33 6.12 -2.27
C ILE A 108 9.27 5.17 -1.71
N LEU A 109 8.36 4.74 -2.58
CA LEU A 109 7.39 3.71 -2.25
C LEU A 109 7.99 2.34 -2.51
N GLU A 110 8.59 2.14 -3.69
CA GLU A 110 9.14 0.83 -4.08
C GLU A 110 10.54 0.97 -4.67
N ARG A 111 11.38 -0.05 -4.41
CA ARG A 111 12.69 -0.21 -5.05
C ARG A 111 12.87 -1.65 -5.48
N LEU A 112 13.15 -1.87 -6.76
CA LEU A 112 13.55 -3.16 -7.31
C LEU A 112 14.98 -3.12 -7.83
N GLU A 113 15.75 -4.14 -7.44
CA GLU A 113 17.10 -4.37 -7.94
C GLU A 113 17.12 -5.65 -8.79
N GLY A 114 17.75 -5.58 -9.95
CA GLY A 114 17.89 -6.69 -10.87
C GLY A 114 19.23 -6.69 -11.59
N TYR A 115 19.53 -7.83 -12.20
CA TYR A 115 20.72 -8.00 -13.00
C TYR A 115 20.34 -8.59 -14.36
N LYS A 116 21.09 -8.21 -15.38
CA LYS A 116 20.96 -8.76 -16.72
C LYS A 116 22.33 -9.03 -17.33
N ILE A 117 22.45 -10.17 -17.98
CA ILE A 117 23.64 -10.60 -18.71
C ILE A 117 23.31 -10.52 -20.20
N ILE A 118 24.18 -9.86 -20.97
CA ILE A 118 24.13 -9.93 -22.43
C ILE A 118 25.33 -10.76 -22.88
N THR A 119 25.03 -11.92 -23.46
CA THR A 119 26.03 -12.75 -24.14
C THR A 119 26.14 -12.23 -25.58
N GLN A 120 27.32 -11.73 -25.95
CA GLN A 120 27.65 -11.36 -27.33
C GLN A 120 28.00 -12.58 -28.17
#